data_AF-A0A7L1F4V1-F1
#
_entry.id   AF-A0A7L1F4V1-F1
#
_cell.length_a   1.000
_cell.length_b   1.000
_cell.length_c   1.000
_cell.angle_alpha   90.00
_cell.angle_beta   90.00
_cell.angle_gamma   90.00
#
_symmetry.space_group_name_H-M   'P 1'
#
loop_
_entity.id
_entity.type
_entity.pdbx_description
1 polymer ?
#
loop_
_entity_poly.entity_id
_entity_poly.type
_entity_poly.pdbx_seq_one_letter_code
_entity_poly.pdbx_strand_id
1 'polypeptide(L)'
;MAGRGKLIAVMGDEDTVTGFLLGGIGELDKHRRPNFLVVEKETSLAEIEETFRVPGVFRGSGDPRGPEKRVPPHWGAHDGSFVPLTLPFFPVRRGFLAREDVGMILISQALAEQIRPAVAAHARALPAVLEIPSKDHPYD
;
A
#
# COMPACT_ATOMS: atom_id res chain seq x y z
N MET A 1 -8.96 19.04 3.86
CA MET A 1 -7.70 18.38 3.47
C MET A 1 -6.69 18.70 4.55
N ALA A 2 -6.12 17.67 5.17
CA ALA A 2 -5.00 17.85 6.07
C ALA A 2 -3.84 18.52 5.33
N GLY A 3 -3.10 19.38 6.03
CA GLY A 3 -1.87 19.96 5.50
C GLY A 3 -0.82 18.88 5.26
N ARG A 4 0.21 19.23 4.48
CA ARG A 4 1.35 18.34 4.18
C ARG A 4 1.93 17.73 5.45
N GLY A 5 2.08 16.41 5.47
CA GLY A 5 2.70 15.64 6.56
C GLY A 5 1.94 15.64 7.90
N LYS A 6 0.65 16.00 7.93
CA LYS A 6 -0.12 16.10 9.19
C LYS A 6 -0.79 14.79 9.62
N LEU A 7 -0.86 13.79 8.75
CA LEU A 7 -1.57 12.55 9.02
C LEU A 7 -0.63 11.43 9.42
N ILE A 8 -1.15 10.58 10.29
CA ILE A 8 -0.58 9.28 10.61
C ILE A 8 -1.37 8.25 9.82
N ALA A 9 -0.69 7.38 9.10
CA ALA A 9 -1.29 6.21 8.46
C ALA A 9 -1.02 4.96 9.30
N VAL A 10 -1.92 3.98 9.27
CA VAL A 10 -1.83 2.78 10.11
C VAL A 10 -2.02 1.50 9.29
N MET A 11 -1.14 0.53 9.43
CA MET A 11 -1.25 -0.81 8.84
C MET A 11 -1.09 -1.85 9.93
N GLY A 12 -2.13 -2.65 10.19
CA GLY A 12 -2.11 -3.59 11.30
C GLY A 12 -3.25 -4.59 11.24
N ASP A 13 -3.26 -5.50 12.20
CA ASP A 13 -4.42 -6.35 12.48
C ASP A 13 -5.61 -5.51 12.99
N GLU A 14 -6.78 -6.15 13.08
CA GLU A 14 -8.05 -5.53 13.46
C GLU A 14 -7.96 -4.82 14.83
N ASP A 15 -7.37 -5.48 15.82
CA ASP A 15 -7.22 -4.94 17.18
C ASP A 15 -6.32 -3.69 17.19
N THR A 16 -5.19 -3.74 16.49
CA THR A 16 -4.25 -2.61 16.38
C THR A 16 -4.90 -1.42 15.70
N VAL A 17 -5.50 -1.62 14.52
CA VAL A 17 -6.12 -0.53 13.76
C VAL A 17 -7.28 0.07 14.54
N THR A 18 -8.13 -0.75 15.15
CA THR A 18 -9.26 -0.29 15.97
C THR A 18 -8.78 0.61 17.12
N GLY A 19 -7.70 0.24 17.81
CA GLY A 19 -7.12 1.07 18.88
C GLY A 19 -6.71 2.47 18.40
N PHE A 20 -6.06 2.57 17.25
CA PHE A 20 -5.66 3.86 16.68
C PHE A 20 -6.84 4.68 16.13
N LEU A 21 -7.87 4.02 15.59
CA LEU A 21 -9.09 4.69 15.17
C LEU A 21 -9.82 5.31 16.36
N LEU A 22 -9.91 4.59 17.48
CA LEU A 22 -10.44 5.13 18.74
C LEU A 22 -9.60 6.28 19.29
N GLY A 23 -8.28 6.26 19.05
CA GLY A 23 -7.36 7.36 19.35
C GLY A 23 -7.49 8.58 18.44
N GLY A 24 -8.36 8.55 17.42
CA GLY A 24 -8.65 9.68 16.56
C GLY A 24 -7.72 9.85 15.34
N ILE A 25 -6.95 8.82 14.98
CA ILE A 25 -6.04 8.88 13.81
C ILE A 25 -6.79 8.74 12.47
N GLY A 26 -7.93 8.04 12.46
CA GLY A 26 -8.65 7.71 11.23
C GLY A 26 -9.13 8.93 10.44
N GLU A 27 -8.73 9.02 9.18
CA GLU A 27 -9.19 10.03 8.23
C GLU A 27 -9.60 9.37 6.90
N LEU A 28 -10.72 9.84 6.35
CA LEU A 28 -11.08 9.61 4.95
C LEU A 28 -10.80 10.88 4.14
N ASP A 29 -10.07 10.72 3.03
CA ASP A 29 -9.81 11.85 2.14
C ASP A 29 -11.08 12.24 1.33
N LYS A 30 -10.96 13.26 0.46
CA LYS A 30 -12.06 13.72 -0.41
C LYS A 30 -12.60 12.66 -1.38
N HIS A 31 -11.84 11.59 -1.62
CA HIS A 31 -12.22 10.44 -2.44
C HIS A 31 -12.66 9.25 -1.59
N ARG A 32 -12.87 9.45 -0.28
CA ARG A 32 -13.18 8.43 0.72
C ARG A 32 -12.13 7.32 0.83
N ARG A 33 -10.87 7.65 0.59
CA ARG A 33 -9.75 6.72 0.80
C ARG A 33 -9.26 6.84 2.24
N PRO A 34 -9.13 5.72 2.97
CA PRO A 34 -8.63 5.72 4.34
C PRO A 34 -7.12 5.98 4.39
N ASN A 35 -6.65 6.47 5.53
CA ASN A 35 -5.25 6.43 5.95
C ASN A 35 -4.92 5.16 6.75
N PHE A 36 -5.73 4.10 6.67
CA PHE A 36 -5.47 2.86 7.37
C PHE A 36 -5.77 1.64 6.50
N LEU A 37 -5.12 0.53 6.83
CA LEU A 37 -5.35 -0.80 6.28
C LEU A 37 -5.47 -1.79 7.44
N VAL A 38 -6.63 -2.44 7.54
CA VAL A 38 -6.82 -3.63 8.37
C VAL A 38 -6.33 -4.82 7.54
N VAL A 39 -5.40 -5.59 8.09
CA VAL A 39 -4.88 -6.80 7.47
C VAL A 39 -5.50 -8.01 8.15
N GLU A 40 -6.20 -8.80 7.36
CA GLU A 40 -6.81 -10.08 7.74
C GLU A 40 -5.96 -11.25 7.20
N LYS A 41 -6.34 -12.49 7.50
CA LYS A 41 -5.59 -13.68 7.07
C LYS A 41 -5.62 -13.86 5.55
N GLU A 42 -6.67 -13.37 4.91
CA GLU A 42 -6.92 -13.46 3.48
C GLU A 42 -6.35 -12.26 2.71
N THR A 43 -5.86 -11.23 3.41
CA THR A 43 -5.24 -10.07 2.78
C THR A 43 -3.95 -10.48 2.09
N SER A 44 -3.88 -10.22 0.78
CA SER A 44 -2.72 -10.64 -0.01
C SER A 44 -1.49 -9.77 0.27
N LEU A 45 -0.30 -10.38 0.18
CA LEU A 45 0.98 -9.64 0.29
C LEU A 45 1.06 -8.49 -0.72
N ALA A 46 0.51 -8.69 -1.93
CA ALA A 46 0.48 -7.69 -2.98
C ALA A 46 -0.34 -6.45 -2.56
N GLU A 47 -1.47 -6.65 -1.86
CA GLU A 47 -2.30 -5.56 -1.35
C GLU A 47 -1.59 -4.78 -0.23
N ILE A 48 -0.89 -5.48 0.67
CA ILE A 48 -0.09 -4.86 1.73
C ILE A 48 1.03 -4.01 1.10
N GLU A 49 1.76 -4.59 0.15
CA GLU A 49 2.85 -3.88 -0.54
C GLU A 49 2.33 -2.70 -1.35
N GLU A 50 1.22 -2.85 -2.09
CA GLU A 50 0.60 -1.77 -2.87
C GLU A 50 0.06 -0.65 -1.97
N THR A 51 -0.46 -0.98 -0.79
CA THR A 51 -0.93 0.03 0.17
C THR A 51 0.23 0.77 0.82
N PHE A 52 1.36 0.10 1.06
CA PHE A 52 2.57 0.75 1.55
C PHE A 52 3.21 1.63 0.46
N ARG A 53 3.42 1.08 -0.74
CA ARG A 53 4.12 1.72 -1.87
C ARG A 53 3.19 2.48 -2.80
N VAL A 54 3.76 3.13 -3.82
CA VAL A 54 2.96 3.67 -4.93
C VAL A 54 2.75 2.54 -5.95
N PRO A 55 1.52 2.22 -6.37
CA PRO A 55 1.33 1.41 -7.56
C PRO A 55 1.87 2.17 -8.77
N GLY A 56 3.03 1.74 -9.26
CA GLY A 56 3.63 2.24 -10.48
C GLY A 56 5.01 2.86 -10.31
N VAL A 57 6.03 2.04 -10.00
CA VAL A 57 7.17 1.85 -10.90
C VAL A 57 7.66 0.43 -10.69
N PHE A 58 7.24 -0.50 -11.54
CA PHE A 58 8.00 -1.74 -11.74
C PHE A 58 9.36 -1.28 -12.27
N ARG A 59 10.37 -1.16 -11.38
CA ARG A 59 11.73 -0.82 -11.79
C ARG A 59 12.31 -2.07 -12.44
N GLY A 60 11.91 -2.27 -13.69
CA GLY A 60 12.57 -3.22 -14.57
C GLY A 60 14.05 -2.85 -14.56
N SER A 61 14.87 -3.77 -14.09
CA SER A 61 16.26 -3.87 -14.49
C SER A 61 16.34 -3.66 -16.01
N GLY A 62 16.79 -2.48 -16.44
CA GLY A 62 17.30 -2.18 -17.78
C GLY A 62 16.46 -2.56 -19.02
N ASP A 63 15.18 -2.21 -19.14
CA ASP A 63 14.50 -2.21 -20.47
C ASP A 63 14.34 -0.77 -21.01
N PRO A 64 14.98 -0.40 -22.14
CA PRO A 64 14.92 0.94 -22.73
C PRO A 64 13.59 1.27 -23.42
N ARG A 65 12.57 0.40 -23.35
CA ARG A 65 11.26 0.64 -23.98
C ARG A 65 10.23 1.04 -22.91
N GLY A 66 9.67 2.24 -23.08
CA GLY A 66 8.79 2.92 -22.12
C GLY A 66 7.50 2.16 -21.74
N PRO A 67 6.67 2.76 -20.86
CA PRO A 67 5.55 2.10 -20.17
C PRO A 67 4.41 1.58 -21.07
N GLU A 68 4.43 1.89 -22.37
CA GLU A 68 3.38 1.58 -23.33
C GLU A 68 3.46 0.14 -23.90
N LYS A 69 4.54 -0.63 -23.64
CA LYS A 69 4.77 -1.94 -24.27
C LYS A 69 4.93 -3.12 -23.31
N ARG A 70 4.07 -3.23 -22.29
CA ARG A 70 3.94 -4.48 -21.51
C ARG A 70 2.59 -5.13 -21.75
N VAL A 71 2.55 -5.99 -22.76
CA VAL A 71 1.54 -7.05 -22.90
C VAL A 71 2.24 -8.38 -22.54
N PRO A 72 1.68 -9.25 -21.67
CA PRO A 72 2.32 -10.53 -21.35
C PRO A 72 2.34 -11.49 -22.57
N PRO A 73 3.37 -12.34 -22.69
CA PRO A 73 3.68 -13.09 -23.92
C PRO A 73 2.74 -14.25 -24.28
N HIS A 74 1.62 -14.48 -23.57
CA HIS A 74 0.70 -15.60 -23.86
C HIS A 74 -0.71 -15.17 -24.31
N TRP A 75 -0.90 -13.91 -24.71
CA TRP A 75 -2.16 -13.45 -25.33
C TRP A 75 -2.21 -13.94 -26.78
N GLY A 76 -2.68 -15.17 -26.99
CA GLY A 76 -3.01 -15.71 -28.31
C GLY A 76 -4.29 -15.05 -28.83
N ALA A 77 -4.17 -14.25 -29.88
CA ALA A 77 -5.29 -13.75 -30.64
C ALA A 77 -5.85 -14.86 -31.53
N HIS A 78 -7.02 -15.39 -31.17
CA HIS A 78 -7.85 -16.15 -32.08
C HIS A 78 -9.25 -15.52 -32.02
N ASP A 79 -9.71 -14.98 -33.15
CA ASP A 79 -11.09 -14.55 -33.45
C ASP A 79 -11.47 -13.06 -33.45
N GLY A 80 -10.58 -12.13 -33.09
CA GLY A 80 -10.85 -10.70 -33.35
C GLY A 80 -12.01 -10.10 -32.55
N SER A 81 -12.51 -10.77 -31.51
CA SER A 81 -13.42 -10.19 -30.54
C SER A 81 -12.62 -9.55 -29.40
N PHE A 82 -12.45 -8.23 -29.46
CA PHE A 82 -11.86 -7.47 -28.36
C PHE A 82 -12.90 -7.33 -27.25
N VAL A 83 -13.03 -8.34 -26.39
CA VAL A 83 -13.67 -8.21 -25.09
C VAL A 83 -12.60 -7.74 -24.10
N PRO A 84 -12.59 -6.48 -23.66
CA PRO A 84 -11.83 -6.12 -22.48
C PRO A 84 -12.50 -6.89 -21.34
N LEU A 85 -11.92 -8.02 -20.95
CA LEU A 85 -12.24 -8.65 -19.67
C LEU A 85 -11.87 -7.58 -18.64
N THR A 86 -12.90 -6.93 -18.10
CA THR A 86 -12.81 -5.92 -17.07
C THR A 86 -11.99 -6.48 -15.93
N LEU A 87 -10.68 -6.25 -15.93
CA LEU A 87 -9.94 -6.04 -14.71
C LEU A 87 -10.82 -5.06 -13.93
N PRO A 88 -11.35 -5.45 -12.77
CA PRO A 88 -12.22 -4.56 -12.05
C PRO A 88 -11.43 -3.27 -11.89
N PHE A 89 -12.11 -2.15 -12.13
CA PHE A 89 -11.66 -0.82 -11.77
C PHE A 89 -11.23 -0.87 -10.30
N PHE A 90 -10.02 -1.31 -10.00
CA PHE A 90 -9.42 -1.12 -8.70
C PHE A 90 -9.09 0.36 -8.70
N PRO A 91 -9.79 1.19 -7.90
CA PRO A 91 -9.40 2.58 -7.76
C PRO A 91 -7.96 2.54 -7.28
N VAL A 92 -7.01 2.96 -8.13
CA VAL A 92 -5.58 2.94 -7.85
C VAL A 92 -5.38 3.59 -6.48
N ARG A 93 -5.22 2.77 -5.44
CA ARG A 93 -5.04 3.27 -4.08
C ARG A 93 -3.68 3.93 -4.11
N ARG A 94 -3.62 5.24 -3.87
CA ARG A 94 -2.32 5.89 -3.65
C ARG A 94 -1.83 5.34 -2.32
N GLY A 95 -0.87 4.42 -2.35
CA GLY A 95 -0.32 3.92 -1.10
C GLY A 95 0.38 5.02 -0.30
N PHE A 96 0.59 4.72 0.98
CA PHE A 96 0.88 5.72 2.00
C PHE A 96 2.19 6.45 1.76
N LEU A 97 3.19 5.84 1.11
CA LEU A 97 4.42 6.53 0.72
C LEU A 97 4.21 7.62 -0.36
N ALA A 98 3.16 7.54 -1.18
CA ALA A 98 2.84 8.53 -2.21
C ALA A 98 2.08 9.75 -1.66
N ARG A 99 1.59 9.65 -0.44
CA ARG A 99 0.67 10.62 0.16
C ARG A 99 1.45 11.75 0.82
N GLU A 100 1.39 12.94 0.23
CA GLU A 100 2.07 14.13 0.78
C GLU A 100 1.46 14.61 2.12
N ASP A 101 0.21 14.23 2.39
CA ASP A 101 -0.50 14.49 3.64
C ASP A 101 -0.09 13.54 4.78
N VAL A 102 0.56 12.41 4.48
CA VAL A 102 1.03 11.44 5.48
C VAL A 102 2.45 11.79 5.93
N GLY A 103 2.63 12.05 7.22
CA GLY A 103 3.93 12.32 7.85
C GLY A 103 4.54 11.11 8.54
N MET A 104 3.71 10.14 8.95
CA MET A 104 4.13 8.93 9.64
C MET A 104 3.26 7.73 9.23
N ILE A 105 3.87 6.55 9.13
CA ILE A 105 3.22 5.26 8.91
C ILE A 105 3.54 4.38 10.12
N LEU A 106 2.51 3.99 10.85
CA LEU A 106 2.59 2.95 11.88
C LEU A 106 2.29 1.61 11.21
N ILE A 107 3.17 0.62 11.38
CA ILE A 107 3.00 -0.71 10.81
C ILE A 107 3.29 -1.78 11.87
N SER A 108 2.43 -2.79 12.01
CA SER A 108 2.74 -3.93 12.89
C SER A 108 4.04 -4.62 12.44
N GLN A 109 4.93 -4.94 13.38
CA GLN A 109 6.23 -5.56 13.09
C GLN A 109 6.09 -6.84 12.25
N ALA A 110 5.09 -7.67 12.56
CA ALA A 110 4.79 -8.89 11.79
C ALA A 110 4.41 -8.60 10.32
N LEU A 111 3.77 -7.46 10.03
CA LEU A 111 3.46 -7.04 8.66
C LEU A 111 4.68 -6.44 7.98
N ALA A 112 5.46 -5.64 8.71
CA ALA A 112 6.70 -5.06 8.20
C ALA A 112 7.69 -6.14 7.77
N GLU A 113 7.72 -7.28 8.45
CA GLU A 113 8.56 -8.42 8.08
C GLU A 113 8.14 -9.06 6.75
N GLN A 114 6.84 -9.20 6.52
CA GLN A 114 6.32 -9.75 5.26
C GLN A 114 6.69 -8.87 4.06
N ILE A 115 6.70 -7.55 4.25
CA ILE A 115 7.13 -6.58 3.24
C ILE A 115 8.51 -5.99 3.56
N ARG A 116 9.46 -6.76 4.14
CA ARG A 116 10.77 -6.19 4.51
C ARG A 116 11.51 -5.49 3.36
N PRO A 117 11.52 -6.02 2.11
CA PRO A 117 12.09 -5.31 0.96
C PRO A 117 11.35 -4.00 0.66
N ALA A 118 10.02 -4.02 0.87
CA ALA A 118 9.10 -2.89 1.08
C ALA A 118 9.73 -1.65 1.71
N VAL A 119 9.90 -1.85 3.02
CA VAL A 119 10.29 -0.92 4.07
C VAL A 119 11.75 -0.51 3.92
N ALA A 120 12.65 -1.47 3.69
CA ALA A 120 14.08 -1.20 3.56
C ALA A 120 14.43 -0.29 2.35
N ALA A 121 13.64 -0.33 1.28
CA ALA A 121 13.84 0.54 0.13
C ALA A 121 13.41 2.01 0.37
N HIS A 122 12.66 2.29 1.44
CA HIS A 122 12.23 3.63 1.78
C HIS A 122 13.32 4.37 2.57
N ALA A 123 14.11 5.17 1.86
CA ALA A 123 15.21 5.95 2.43
C ALA A 123 14.86 7.44 2.65
N ARG A 124 13.64 7.89 2.31
CA ARG A 124 13.25 9.29 2.49
C ARG A 124 12.92 9.54 3.96
N ALA A 125 13.23 10.73 4.45
CA ALA A 125 12.91 11.13 5.83
C ALA A 125 11.40 11.13 6.13
N LEU A 126 10.56 11.41 5.12
CA LEU A 126 9.11 11.40 5.25
C LEU A 126 8.44 10.52 4.17
N PRO A 127 7.34 9.83 4.52
CA PRO A 127 6.83 9.68 5.89
C PRO A 127 7.79 8.84 6.76
N ALA A 128 7.84 9.12 8.06
CA ALA A 128 8.53 8.24 9.01
C ALA A 128 7.82 6.89 9.07
N VAL A 129 8.55 5.77 9.12
CA VAL A 129 7.97 4.43 9.24
C VAL A 129 8.34 3.88 10.61
N LEU A 130 7.34 3.54 11.42
CA LEU A 130 7.53 3.00 12.77
C LEU A 130 6.89 1.62 12.87
N GLU A 131 7.72 0.64 13.23
CA GLU A 131 7.27 -0.72 13.54
C GLU A 131 6.77 -0.79 14.97
N ILE A 132 5.53 -1.25 15.15
CA ILE A 132 4.87 -1.38 16.45
C ILE A 132 4.58 -2.86 16.74
N PRO A 133 4.53 -3.28 18.02
CA PRO A 133 4.14 -4.64 18.34
C PRO A 133 2.64 -4.82 18.08
N SER A 134 2.17 -6.05 18.01
CA SER A 134 0.74 -6.33 18.04
C SER A 134 0.37 -7.09 19.30
N LYS A 135 -0.93 -7.16 19.61
CA LYS A 135 -1.43 -7.85 20.79
C LYS A 135 -0.98 -9.31 20.85
N ASP A 136 -0.97 -9.99 19.70
CA ASP A 136 -0.59 -11.40 19.59
C ASP A 136 0.93 -11.61 19.47
N HIS A 137 1.68 -10.54 19.16
CA HIS A 137 3.13 -10.55 18.98
C HIS A 137 3.76 -9.34 19.70
N PRO A 138 3.97 -9.43 21.04
CA PRO A 138 4.70 -8.41 21.78
C PRO A 138 6.15 -8.30 21.27
N TYR A 139 6.85 -7.21 21.60
CA TYR A 139 8.29 -7.15 21.37
C TYR A 139 8.99 -8.26 22.14
N ASP A 140 9.97 -8.91 21.50
CA ASP A 140 10.94 -9.78 22.19
C ASP A 140 11.83 -8.98 23.15
#